data_AF-A0A453BTI9-F1
#
_entry.id   AF-A0A453BTI9-F1
#
_cell.length_a   1.000
_cell.length_b   1.000
_cell.length_c   1.000
_cell.angle_alpha   90.00
_cell.angle_beta   90.00
_cell.angle_gamma   90.00
#
_symmetry.space_group_name_H-M   'P 1'
#
loop_
_entity.id
_entity.type
_entity.pdbx_description
1 polymer ?
#
loop_
_entity_poly.entity_id
_entity_poly.type
_entity_poly.pdbx_seq_one_letter_code
_entity_poly.pdbx_strand_id
1 'polypeptide(L)'
;LARPNQSCGGAQANQQRSQATDATMGISRDSMHKRRATGGKQKAWRKKRKYELGRQPANTKLSSNKTVRRVRVRGGNVKWRALRLDTGNFSWGSEAVTRKTRLLDVVYNSSNNELVRTQTLVKNAIVQVDAAPFKQWYLTHYGVEIGRKKKAAAAAKKEAAEVLFLFLYFNSVS
;
A
#
# COMPACT_ATOMS: atom_id res chain seq x y z
N LEU A 1 -34.35 -9.23 70.21
CA LEU A 1 -35.35 -8.64 69.29
C LEU A 1 -34.91 -7.22 68.94
N ALA A 2 -34.89 -6.91 67.64
CA ALA A 2 -34.74 -5.59 66.99
C ALA A 2 -33.38 -4.85 67.01
N ARG A 3 -32.78 -4.77 65.80
CA ARG A 3 -31.91 -3.70 65.26
C ARG A 3 -32.72 -2.37 65.09
N PRO A 4 -32.22 -1.25 64.52
CA PRO A 4 -30.84 -0.75 64.30
C PRO A 4 -30.62 0.75 64.66
N ASN A 5 -29.35 1.16 64.62
CA ASN A 5 -28.85 2.52 64.37
C ASN A 5 -29.60 3.25 63.23
N GLN A 6 -29.99 4.50 63.46
CA GLN A 6 -30.29 5.51 62.43
C GLN A 6 -29.32 6.68 62.59
N SER A 7 -28.14 6.59 61.99
CA SER A 7 -27.44 7.79 61.53
C SER A 7 -27.99 8.11 60.13
N CYS A 8 -28.50 9.32 59.98
CA CYS A 8 -29.05 9.84 58.73
C CYS A 8 -27.91 10.01 57.72
N GLY A 9 -27.56 8.94 57.01
CA GLY A 9 -26.73 9.00 55.81
C GLY A 9 -27.54 9.57 54.65
N GLY A 10 -27.01 10.58 53.97
CA GLY A 10 -27.70 11.10 52.78
C GLY A 10 -27.20 12.41 52.21
N ALA A 11 -25.88 12.58 52.02
CA ALA A 11 -25.37 13.57 51.05
C ALA A 11 -23.92 13.32 50.64
N GLN A 12 -23.50 12.05 50.47
CA GLN A 12 -22.40 11.80 49.54
C GLN A 12 -23.00 11.83 48.14
N ALA A 13 -23.32 13.06 47.70
CA ALA A 13 -23.61 13.38 46.33
C ALA A 13 -22.37 13.02 45.52
N ASN A 14 -22.38 11.76 45.08
CA ASN A 14 -21.81 11.24 43.86
C ASN A 14 -20.93 12.28 43.16
N GLN A 15 -19.69 12.43 43.65
CA GLN A 15 -18.60 13.03 42.90
C GLN A 15 -18.17 12.06 41.78
N GLN A 16 -19.14 11.48 41.08
CA GLN A 16 -19.11 11.43 39.64
C GLN A 16 -19.23 12.89 39.15
N ARG A 17 -18.17 13.67 39.42
CA ARG A 17 -17.82 14.80 38.58
C ARG A 17 -17.56 14.13 37.26
N SER A 18 -18.60 14.16 36.44
CA SER A 18 -18.60 13.81 35.04
C SER A 18 -17.21 14.16 34.55
N GLN A 19 -16.43 13.12 34.26
CA GLN A 19 -15.38 13.25 33.27
C GLN A 19 -16.15 13.58 32.01
N ALA A 20 -16.51 14.86 31.90
CA ALA A 20 -16.96 15.47 30.69
C ALA A 20 -15.91 15.00 29.72
N THR A 21 -16.39 14.16 28.80
CA THR A 21 -15.67 13.73 27.63
C THR A 21 -15.26 15.03 26.97
N ASP A 22 -14.09 15.53 27.35
CA ASP A 22 -13.39 16.57 26.65
C ASP A 22 -13.06 15.86 25.36
N ALA A 23 -14.02 15.97 24.43
CA ALA A 23 -13.99 15.36 23.14
C ALA A 23 -12.87 16.11 22.42
N THR A 24 -11.64 15.71 22.70
CA THR A 24 -10.44 16.06 21.96
C THR A 24 -10.65 15.54 20.56
N MET A 25 -11.38 16.32 19.78
CA MET A 25 -11.53 16.09 18.35
C MET A 25 -10.12 16.10 17.78
N GLY A 26 -9.81 15.03 17.05
CA GLY A 26 -8.47 14.74 16.54
C GLY A 26 -7.97 15.74 15.50
N ILE A 27 -7.29 15.21 14.48
CA ILE A 27 -6.73 16.02 13.40
C ILE A 27 -7.83 16.86 12.75
N SER A 28 -7.59 18.16 12.58
CA SER A 28 -8.53 19.12 11.98
C SER A 28 -7.94 19.70 10.69
N ARG A 29 -8.80 19.96 9.70
CA ARG A 29 -8.45 20.54 8.40
C ARG A 29 -8.78 22.03 8.31
N ASP A 30 -9.17 22.67 9.41
CA ASP A 30 -9.49 24.09 9.46
C ASP A 30 -8.24 24.96 9.25
N SER A 31 -8.42 26.22 8.88
CA SER A 31 -7.34 27.19 8.71
C SER A 31 -7.21 28.15 9.89
N MET A 32 -8.10 28.10 10.89
CA MET A 32 -8.15 29.10 11.97
C MET A 32 -6.92 29.06 12.88
N HIS A 33 -6.20 27.93 12.93
CA HIS A 33 -4.94 27.79 13.64
C HIS A 33 -3.74 28.33 12.85
N LYS A 34 -3.90 28.61 11.54
CA LYS A 34 -2.85 29.17 10.68
C LYS A 34 -2.83 30.69 10.80
N ARG A 35 -1.71 31.30 10.41
CA ARG A 35 -1.60 32.76 10.32
C ARG A 35 -2.39 33.28 9.12
N ARG A 36 -2.81 34.55 9.21
CA ARG A 36 -3.37 35.28 8.07
C ARG A 36 -2.30 35.45 6.98
N ALA A 37 -2.71 35.76 5.75
CA ALA A 37 -1.79 36.09 4.67
C ALA A 37 -0.85 37.26 5.03
N THR A 38 -1.35 38.22 5.83
CA THR A 38 -0.56 39.34 6.38
C THR A 38 0.34 38.96 7.56
N GLY A 39 0.38 37.68 7.97
CA GLY A 39 1.20 37.19 9.08
C GLY A 39 0.59 37.33 10.48
N GLY A 40 -0.51 38.08 10.63
CA GLY A 40 -1.21 38.26 11.90
C GLY A 40 -1.81 36.96 12.46
N LYS A 41 -1.79 36.80 13.80
CA LYS A 41 -2.39 35.65 14.50
C LYS A 41 -3.91 35.77 14.49
N GLN A 42 -4.61 34.73 14.05
CA GLN A 42 -6.08 34.69 14.06
C GLN A 42 -6.59 34.21 15.43
N LYS A 43 -7.56 34.94 16.01
CA LYS A 43 -8.25 34.50 17.22
C LYS A 43 -9.25 33.40 16.88
N ALA A 44 -9.21 32.29 17.62
CA ALA A 44 -10.20 31.22 17.49
C ALA A 44 -11.55 31.70 18.07
N TRP A 45 -12.59 31.71 17.25
CA TRP A 45 -13.93 32.16 17.63
C TRP A 45 -14.92 31.00 17.86
N ARG A 46 -14.55 29.78 17.45
CA ARG A 46 -15.36 28.57 17.61
C ARG A 46 -14.49 27.35 17.92
N LYS A 47 -15.13 26.31 18.45
CA LYS A 47 -14.53 24.98 18.62
C LYS A 47 -14.45 24.23 17.28
N LYS A 48 -13.63 23.17 17.23
CA LYS A 48 -13.50 22.27 16.07
C LYS A 48 -14.87 21.67 15.69
N ARG A 49 -15.07 21.33 14.41
CA ARG A 49 -16.33 20.73 13.92
C ARG A 49 -16.11 19.38 13.21
N LYS A 50 -17.10 18.49 13.30
CA LYS A 50 -17.04 17.12 12.75
C LYS A 50 -16.81 17.08 11.24
N TYR A 51 -17.25 18.10 10.51
CA TYR A 51 -17.08 18.20 9.05
C TYR A 51 -15.65 18.58 8.62
N GLU A 52 -14.81 19.06 9.53
CA GLU A 52 -13.40 19.44 9.28
C GLU A 52 -12.43 18.33 9.69
N LEU A 53 -12.94 17.15 10.07
CA LEU A 53 -12.14 16.07 10.61
C LEU A 53 -11.14 15.53 9.58
N GLY A 54 -9.88 15.47 9.98
CA GLY A 54 -8.82 14.70 9.36
C GLY A 54 -8.70 13.31 9.97
N ARG A 55 -8.06 12.39 9.26
CA ARG A 55 -7.76 11.04 9.75
C ARG A 55 -6.28 10.75 9.56
N GLN A 56 -5.71 9.92 10.42
CA GLN A 56 -4.32 9.47 10.29
C GLN A 56 -4.10 8.84 8.90
N PRO A 57 -2.95 9.05 8.24
CA PRO A 57 -2.57 8.32 7.04
C PRO A 57 -2.56 6.80 7.26
N ALA A 58 -2.62 6.06 6.17
CA ALA A 58 -2.70 4.60 6.19
C ALA A 58 -1.32 3.92 6.21
N ASN A 59 -0.29 4.57 5.64
CA ASN A 59 1.07 4.05 5.49
C ASN A 59 1.11 2.58 5.08
N THR A 60 0.43 2.29 3.96
CA THR A 60 0.29 0.95 3.37
C THR A 60 1.64 0.29 3.17
N LYS A 61 1.87 -0.86 3.82
CA LYS A 61 3.10 -1.63 3.70
C LYS A 61 2.97 -2.78 2.72
N LEU A 62 4.07 -3.11 2.06
CA LEU A 62 4.19 -4.34 1.31
C LEU A 62 4.23 -5.53 2.28
N SER A 63 3.24 -6.41 2.22
CA SER A 63 3.19 -7.62 3.04
C SER A 63 2.12 -8.58 2.54
N SER A 64 2.41 -9.87 2.56
CA SER A 64 1.48 -10.95 2.20
C SER A 64 0.24 -10.99 3.10
N ASN A 65 0.32 -10.48 4.33
CA ASN A 65 -0.85 -10.38 5.21
C ASN A 65 -1.73 -9.21 4.77
N LYS A 66 -2.68 -9.49 3.87
CA LYS A 66 -3.62 -8.49 3.37
C LYS A 66 -4.52 -7.98 4.49
N THR A 67 -4.29 -6.73 4.90
CA THR A 67 -5.09 -6.06 5.93
C THR A 67 -5.78 -4.83 5.32
N VAL A 68 -7.11 -4.83 5.27
CA VAL A 68 -7.91 -3.69 4.80
C VAL A 68 -8.97 -3.35 5.84
N ARG A 69 -9.02 -2.09 6.28
CA ARG A 69 -10.01 -1.60 7.25
C ARG A 69 -11.09 -0.78 6.55
N ARG A 70 -12.34 -1.07 6.90
CA ARG A 70 -13.50 -0.30 6.47
C ARG A 70 -13.60 1.00 7.29
N VAL A 71 -13.69 2.15 6.64
CA VAL A 71 -13.84 3.45 7.31
C VAL A 71 -15.12 4.13 6.83
N ARG A 72 -16.10 4.31 7.74
CA ARG A 72 -17.31 5.09 7.45
C ARG A 72 -16.98 6.58 7.35
N VAL A 73 -17.49 7.22 6.30
CA VAL A 73 -17.33 8.66 6.05
C VAL A 73 -18.69 9.38 6.10
N ARG A 74 -18.67 10.69 5.88
CA ARG A 74 -19.88 11.53 5.86
C ARG A 74 -20.83 11.06 4.75
N GLY A 75 -22.14 11.16 4.97
CA GLY A 75 -23.16 10.84 3.98
C GLY A 75 -23.38 9.35 3.74
N GLY A 76 -22.94 8.49 4.67
CA GLY A 76 -23.19 7.05 4.57
C GLY A 76 -22.17 6.25 3.76
N ASN A 77 -21.29 6.92 3.03
CA ASN A 77 -20.26 6.30 2.21
C ASN A 77 -19.19 5.58 3.04
N VAL A 78 -18.43 4.71 2.37
CA VAL A 78 -17.36 3.92 2.96
C VAL A 78 -16.10 4.08 2.12
N LYS A 79 -14.96 4.28 2.79
CA LYS A 79 -13.64 4.21 2.17
C LYS A 79 -12.87 3.01 2.72
N TRP A 80 -12.27 2.25 1.84
CA TRP A 80 -11.40 1.12 2.20
C TRP A 80 -9.98 1.62 2.41
N ARG A 81 -9.50 1.47 3.64
CA ARG A 81 -8.13 1.81 4.01
C ARG A 81 -7.31 0.54 4.01
N ALA A 82 -6.53 0.33 2.95
CA ALA A 82 -5.50 -0.69 2.98
C ALA A 82 -4.44 -0.32 4.02
N LEU A 83 -3.92 -1.31 4.74
CA LEU A 83 -2.76 -1.17 5.62
C LEU A 83 -1.61 -2.05 5.15
N ARG A 84 -1.93 -3.20 4.57
CA ARG A 84 -0.97 -4.14 4.01
C ARG A 84 -1.53 -4.77 2.75
N LEU A 85 -0.74 -4.79 1.69
CA LEU A 85 -1.07 -5.40 0.40
C LEU A 85 0.19 -6.02 -0.20
N ASP A 86 0.02 -7.10 -0.97
CA ASP A 86 1.06 -7.77 -1.74
C ASP A 86 0.68 -7.96 -3.21
N THR A 87 -0.59 -7.77 -3.56
CA THR A 87 -1.15 -8.00 -4.89
C THR A 87 -1.89 -6.77 -5.38
N GLY A 88 -1.76 -6.49 -6.67
CA GLY A 88 -2.40 -5.36 -7.35
C GLY A 88 -2.90 -5.77 -8.74
N ASN A 89 -3.74 -4.92 -9.34
CA ASN A 89 -4.12 -5.05 -10.75
C ASN A 89 -3.26 -4.06 -11.55
N PHE A 90 -2.47 -4.58 -12.48
CA PHE A 90 -1.53 -3.79 -13.28
C PHE A 90 -1.92 -3.89 -14.75
N SER A 91 -1.75 -2.78 -15.47
CA SER A 91 -2.09 -2.66 -16.89
C SER A 91 -0.83 -2.48 -17.72
N TRP A 92 -0.71 -3.27 -18.79
CA TRP A 92 0.26 -3.05 -19.86
C TRP A 92 -0.40 -2.15 -20.91
N GLY A 93 0.00 -0.87 -20.93
CA GLY A 93 -0.66 0.15 -21.73
C GLY A 93 -0.62 -0.05 -23.24
N SER A 94 0.49 -0.56 -23.80
CA SER A 94 0.60 -0.77 -25.25
C SER A 94 -0.23 -1.96 -25.75
N GLU A 95 -0.35 -3.00 -24.92
CA GLU A 95 -1.08 -4.23 -25.26
C GLU A 95 -2.55 -4.18 -24.79
N ALA A 96 -2.98 -3.10 -24.12
CA ALA A 96 -4.30 -2.94 -23.52
C ALA A 96 -4.74 -4.10 -22.60
N VAL A 97 -3.80 -4.75 -21.91
CA VAL A 97 -4.07 -5.91 -21.04
C VAL A 97 -3.92 -5.55 -19.58
N THR A 98 -4.85 -6.00 -18.75
CA THR A 98 -4.75 -5.91 -17.29
C THR A 98 -4.63 -7.29 -16.67
N ARG A 99 -3.67 -7.48 -15.76
CA ARG A 99 -3.51 -8.72 -15.00
C ARG A 99 -3.27 -8.43 -13.53
N LYS A 100 -3.78 -9.32 -12.69
CA LYS A 100 -3.49 -9.32 -11.26
C LYS A 100 -2.11 -9.96 -11.05
N THR A 101 -1.21 -9.22 -10.42
CA THR A 101 0.17 -9.64 -10.13
C THR A 101 0.55 -9.32 -8.71
N ARG A 102 1.61 -9.99 -8.24
CA ARG A 102 2.26 -9.69 -6.97
C ARG A 102 3.22 -8.51 -7.14
N LEU A 103 3.29 -7.67 -6.11
CA LEU A 103 4.31 -6.64 -5.95
C LEU A 103 5.52 -7.27 -5.27
N LEU A 104 6.71 -7.03 -5.81
CA LEU A 104 7.96 -7.55 -5.28
C LEU A 104 8.62 -6.55 -4.35
N ASP A 105 8.79 -5.31 -4.82
CA ASP A 105 9.53 -4.28 -4.11
C ASP A 105 9.11 -2.86 -4.55
N VAL A 106 9.33 -1.87 -3.68
CA VAL A 106 9.23 -0.44 -4.02
C VAL A 106 10.63 0.08 -4.30
N VAL A 107 10.91 0.51 -5.52
CA VAL A 107 12.26 0.90 -5.95
C VAL A 107 12.50 2.39 -5.76
N TYR A 108 11.49 3.21 -6.11
CA TYR A 108 11.67 4.64 -6.15
C TYR A 108 10.38 5.38 -5.81
N ASN A 109 10.53 6.53 -5.15
CA ASN A 109 9.45 7.46 -4.90
C ASN A 109 9.98 8.90 -4.94
N SER A 110 9.28 9.78 -5.66
CA SER A 110 9.73 11.17 -5.88
C SER A 110 9.59 12.06 -4.65
N SER A 111 8.61 11.83 -3.78
CA SER A 111 8.32 12.78 -2.69
C SER A 111 9.23 12.63 -1.48
N ASN A 112 9.63 11.39 -1.17
CA ASN A 112 10.43 11.08 0.02
C ASN A 112 11.07 9.69 -0.13
N ASN A 113 12.36 9.58 0.17
CA ASN A 113 13.12 8.34 0.13
C ASN A 113 12.86 7.41 1.33
N GLU A 114 12.35 7.92 2.46
CA GLU A 114 11.95 7.07 3.60
C GLU A 114 10.82 6.09 3.25
N LEU A 115 10.02 6.45 2.24
CA LEU A 115 8.94 5.59 1.77
C LEU A 115 9.47 4.37 1.01
N VAL A 116 10.64 4.47 0.37
CA VAL A 116 11.33 3.36 -0.29
C VAL A 116 11.91 2.43 0.78
N ARG A 117 12.72 2.97 1.72
CA ARG A 117 13.36 2.18 2.78
C ARG A 117 12.38 1.35 3.60
N THR A 118 11.21 1.93 3.86
CA THR A 118 10.18 1.29 4.69
C THR A 118 9.11 0.57 3.87
N GLN A 119 9.29 0.43 2.55
CA GLN A 119 8.38 -0.30 1.65
C GLN A 119 6.92 0.17 1.75
N THR A 120 6.72 1.49 1.63
CA THR A 120 5.40 2.11 1.71
C THR A 120 4.82 2.38 0.33
N LEU A 121 3.62 1.87 0.07
CA LEU A 121 2.90 2.08 -1.17
C LEU A 121 2.15 3.41 -1.13
N VAL A 122 2.43 4.31 -2.07
CA VAL A 122 1.74 5.59 -2.27
C VAL A 122 1.46 5.76 -3.76
N LYS A 123 0.50 6.63 -4.12
CA LYS A 123 0.31 7.03 -5.52
C LYS A 123 1.64 7.58 -6.05
N ASN A 124 2.01 7.17 -7.27
CA ASN A 124 3.27 7.54 -7.93
C ASN A 124 4.54 6.84 -7.40
N ALA A 125 4.41 5.81 -6.57
CA ALA A 125 5.55 4.94 -6.26
C ALA A 125 5.90 4.07 -7.48
N ILE A 126 7.18 3.97 -7.81
CA ILE A 126 7.69 3.04 -8.83
C ILE A 126 7.98 1.71 -8.14
N VAL A 127 7.32 0.66 -8.63
CA VAL A 127 7.33 -0.68 -8.02
C VAL A 127 7.80 -1.74 -9.01
N GLN A 128 8.48 -2.76 -8.50
CA GLN A 128 8.76 -3.99 -9.23
C GLN A 128 7.59 -4.95 -9.10
N VAL A 129 7.18 -5.51 -10.22
CA VAL A 129 6.01 -6.38 -10.34
C VAL A 129 6.44 -7.72 -10.94
N ASP A 130 5.81 -8.80 -10.48
CA ASP A 130 6.00 -10.12 -11.08
C ASP A 130 5.51 -10.14 -12.55
N ALA A 131 6.40 -10.56 -13.45
CA ALA A 131 6.16 -10.61 -14.88
C ALA A 131 5.47 -11.92 -15.34
N ALA A 132 5.37 -12.94 -14.49
CA ALA A 132 4.88 -14.26 -14.88
C ALA A 132 3.52 -14.25 -15.63
N PRO A 133 2.45 -13.59 -15.17
CA PRO A 133 1.17 -13.61 -15.89
C PRO A 133 1.19 -12.79 -17.18
N PHE A 134 2.06 -11.78 -17.31
CA PHE A 134 2.22 -11.05 -18.56
C PHE A 134 3.00 -11.88 -19.58
N LYS A 135 4.04 -12.60 -19.15
CA LYS A 135 4.79 -13.53 -20.00
C LYS A 135 3.90 -14.66 -20.51
N GLN A 136 3.10 -15.26 -19.63
CA GLN A 136 2.16 -16.32 -20.00
C GLN A 136 1.13 -15.80 -21.02
N TRP A 137 0.57 -14.61 -20.79
CA TRP A 137 -0.37 -14.02 -21.72
C TRP A 137 0.25 -13.76 -23.09
N TYR A 138 1.47 -13.20 -23.13
CA TYR A 138 2.17 -12.92 -24.38
C TYR A 138 2.46 -14.19 -25.18
N LEU A 139 2.86 -15.27 -24.50
CA LEU A 139 3.05 -16.57 -25.12
C LEU A 139 1.75 -17.10 -25.75
N THR A 140 0.62 -17.00 -25.04
CA THR A 140 -0.67 -17.45 -25.57
C THR A 140 -1.20 -16.57 -26.70
N HIS A 141 -0.87 -15.28 -26.70
CA HIS A 141 -1.42 -14.33 -27.67
C HIS A 141 -0.61 -14.30 -28.98
N TYR A 142 0.72 -14.34 -28.88
CA TYR A 142 1.63 -14.25 -30.02
C TYR A 142 2.38 -15.54 -30.34
N GLY A 143 2.34 -16.55 -29.46
CA GLY A 143 3.13 -17.78 -29.63
C GLY A 143 4.64 -17.59 -29.42
N VAL A 144 5.08 -16.41 -28.96
CA VAL A 144 6.50 -16.06 -28.80
C VAL A 144 6.89 -16.07 -27.32
N GLU A 145 7.97 -16.78 -27.00
CA GLU A 145 8.55 -16.77 -25.66
C GLU A 145 9.46 -15.55 -25.44
N ILE A 146 9.02 -14.62 -24.58
CA ILE A 146 9.86 -13.51 -24.12
C ILE A 146 10.98 -14.04 -23.22
N GLY A 147 12.23 -13.70 -23.54
CA GLY A 147 13.41 -13.95 -22.69
C GLY A 147 14.40 -15.01 -23.19
N ARG A 148 14.14 -15.73 -24.29
CA ARG A 148 15.18 -16.53 -24.94
C ARG A 148 16.16 -15.59 -25.67
N LYS A 149 17.26 -15.20 -25.00
CA LYS A 149 18.37 -14.51 -25.67
C LYS A 149 18.89 -15.41 -26.80
N LYS A 150 18.79 -14.94 -28.06
CA LYS A 150 19.32 -15.60 -29.28
C LYS A 150 20.77 -16.12 -29.15
N LYS A 151 21.57 -15.62 -28.20
CA LYS A 151 22.95 -16.09 -27.94
C LYS A 151 23.04 -17.56 -27.51
N ALA A 152 22.07 -18.11 -26.77
CA ALA A 152 22.13 -19.52 -26.34
C ALA A 152 21.78 -20.50 -27.48
N ALA A 153 20.85 -20.14 -28.36
CA ALA A 153 20.51 -20.96 -29.52
C ALA A 153 21.62 -20.99 -30.60
N ALA A 154 22.45 -19.93 -30.66
CA ALA A 154 23.62 -19.90 -31.53
C ALA A 154 24.81 -20.71 -30.97
N ALA A 155 24.99 -20.74 -29.65
CA ALA A 155 26.02 -21.53 -28.99
C ALA A 155 25.75 -23.05 -29.08
N ALA A 156 24.51 -23.48 -28.85
CA ALA A 156 24.11 -24.89 -28.99
C ALA A 156 24.24 -25.40 -30.44
N LYS A 157 23.99 -24.55 -31.44
CA LYS A 157 24.23 -24.90 -32.85
C LYS A 157 25.71 -24.96 -33.21
N LYS A 158 26.57 -24.15 -32.58
CA LYS A 158 28.03 -24.20 -32.78
C LYS A 158 28.65 -25.45 -32.18
N GLU A 159 28.29 -25.81 -30.94
CA GLU A 159 28.82 -27.03 -30.30
C GLU A 159 28.35 -28.29 -31.03
N ALA A 160 27.08 -28.34 -31.46
CA ALA A 160 26.59 -29.46 -32.26
C ALA A 160 27.31 -29.57 -33.62
N ALA A 161 27.67 -28.45 -34.24
CA ALA A 161 28.40 -28.45 -35.51
C ALA A 161 29.89 -28.83 -35.34
N GLU A 162 30.56 -28.39 -34.28
CA GLU A 162 31.95 -28.80 -33.99
C GLU A 162 32.05 -30.29 -33.67
N VAL A 163 31.12 -30.84 -32.89
CA VAL A 163 31.09 -32.29 -32.60
C VAL A 163 30.85 -33.11 -33.87
N LEU A 164 29.96 -32.66 -34.76
CA LEU A 164 29.73 -33.31 -36.06
C LEU A 164 30.96 -33.21 -36.98
N PHE A 165 31.64 -32.07 -36.98
CA PHE A 165 32.85 -31.87 -37.78
C PHE A 165 34.01 -32.76 -37.31
N LEU A 166 34.23 -32.86 -35.99
CA LEU A 166 35.23 -33.76 -35.42
C LEU A 166 34.88 -35.24 -35.66
N PHE A 167 33.61 -35.61 -35.56
CA PHE A 167 33.16 -36.99 -35.78
C PHE A 167 33.32 -37.42 -37.25
N LEU A 168 33.04 -36.52 -38.20
CA LEU A 168 33.26 -36.76 -39.62
C LEU A 168 34.74 -36.77 -39.99
N TYR A 169 35.55 -35.88 -39.41
CA TYR A 169 37.00 -35.85 -39.63
C TYR A 169 37.69 -37.12 -39.11
N PHE A 170 37.29 -37.63 -37.94
CA PHE A 170 37.87 -38.86 -37.37
C PHE A 170 37.54 -40.12 -38.19
N ASN A 171 36.32 -40.22 -38.75
CA ASN A 171 35.92 -41.33 -39.63
C ASN A 171 36.53 -41.25 -41.04
N SER A 172 37.02 -40.09 -41.48
CA SER A 172 37.66 -39.93 -42.79
C SER A 172 39.18 -40.18 -42.78
N VAL A 173 39.81 -40.23 -41.61
CA VAL A 173 41.27 -40.37 -41.44
C VAL A 173 41.66 -41.76 -40.90
N SER A 174 40.69 -42.62 -40.59
CA SER A 174 40.88 -44.06 -40.33
C SER A 174 40.61 -44.86 -41.60
#